data_AF-A0A1F3TRJ2-F1
#
_entry.id   AF-A0A1F3TRJ2-F1
#
_cell.length_a   1.000
_cell.length_b   1.000
_cell.length_c   1.000
_cell.angle_alpha   90.00
_cell.angle_beta   90.00
_cell.angle_gamma   90.00
#
_symmetry.space_group_name_H-M   'P 1'
#
loop_
_entity.id
_entity.type
_entity.pdbx_description
1 polymer ?
#
loop_
_entity_poly.entity_id
_entity_poly.type
_entity_poly.pdbx_seq_one_letter_code
_entity_poly.pdbx_strand_id
1 'polypeptide(L)'
;MIQKMKTYLTLIVLLLIGTVARAEFRLDSPEKLLQRASEGRIQLREVILDIQQAYPEMRDPVLFDSYFAILNDLKVQAIQFSLDEIYPLGVEKLGLKLVGHGVKWLSIGTHSTEKVMAYHKWMSSDVASIFIDIMDYSIRDLKSDTERKQAAISIDALIAWATVTFPAQKNLVTSYQRILSELANSFLKTENLSDDETNFWIGKISVTSGFSEYLEIIQVKLQNLEKQNQDQLHMVLQRLQILDTRSKVIFKNSPQWLKQQIGDVTVETVSKMLFFGVAFKPNEFEALLSQLMPRHVVSLASLLTSPDHLPKNSYAQTYLHVASLLVEKLKALNFPKESIDLSLYVGRIAAALIATDRSLEGTYALTDEAGHQWNFTLTQVKESLIYGALADRDRTVFKTFFNITYNLKTGEFLGADREPDLDPSPQPVVKFKFLDDGTILIEDQSVSGRQRQLKGRKIQNYPNYFKTAIQGTESIEGEYVGKMTFPGGTKSDVTLLLSNFNGYTMGRLIDQNGPIFDLNMGTTGTNGMVYLTTGRLKPAAFGHIRIQRDGNALRGFVIIGGFGIAPQEFLLKKK
;
A
#
# COMPACT_ATOMS: atom_id res chain seq x y z
N MET A 1 -5.77 49.32 -62.84
CA MET A 1 -5.08 49.27 -61.52
C MET A 1 -5.57 50.36 -60.56
N ILE A 2 -5.76 51.60 -61.03
CA ILE A 2 -6.20 52.76 -60.23
C ILE A 2 -7.62 52.59 -59.61
N GLN A 3 -8.52 51.87 -60.29
CA GLN A 3 -9.91 51.69 -59.81
C GLN A 3 -10.02 50.70 -58.64
N LYS A 4 -9.19 49.65 -58.59
CA LYS A 4 -9.11 48.73 -57.43
C LYS A 4 -8.54 49.44 -56.19
N MET A 5 -7.56 50.34 -56.39
CA MET A 5 -6.92 51.08 -55.29
C MET A 5 -7.90 52.04 -54.59
N LYS A 6 -8.83 52.65 -55.33
CA LYS A 6 -9.92 53.45 -54.74
C LYS A 6 -10.89 52.61 -53.93
N THR A 7 -11.23 51.40 -54.37
CA THR A 7 -12.14 50.50 -53.63
C THR A 7 -11.52 50.05 -52.29
N TYR A 8 -10.23 49.70 -52.28
CA TYR A 8 -9.53 49.35 -51.03
C TYR A 8 -9.36 50.55 -50.10
N LEU A 9 -9.06 51.74 -50.62
CA LEU A 9 -8.97 52.95 -49.80
C LEU A 9 -10.34 53.32 -49.19
N THR A 10 -11.44 53.15 -49.94
CA THR A 10 -12.79 53.42 -49.44
C THR A 10 -13.20 52.39 -48.38
N LEU A 11 -12.81 51.12 -48.53
CA LEU A 11 -13.05 50.07 -47.53
C LEU A 11 -12.24 50.30 -46.24
N ILE A 12 -10.98 50.71 -46.38
CA ILE A 12 -10.10 51.05 -45.25
C ILE A 12 -10.60 52.31 -44.53
N VAL A 13 -11.10 53.29 -45.27
CA VAL A 13 -11.73 54.49 -44.71
C VAL A 13 -13.10 54.19 -44.08
N LEU A 14 -13.88 53.23 -44.60
CA LEU A 14 -15.10 52.71 -43.93
C LEU A 14 -14.79 51.88 -42.67
N LEU A 15 -13.63 51.22 -42.61
CA LEU A 15 -13.11 50.52 -41.42
C LEU A 15 -12.52 51.49 -40.38
N LEU A 16 -11.97 52.64 -40.80
CA LEU A 16 -11.39 53.66 -39.92
C LEU A 16 -12.40 54.75 -39.49
N ILE A 17 -13.43 55.00 -40.31
CA ILE A 17 -14.63 55.82 -39.98
C ILE A 17 -15.76 54.91 -39.50
N GLY A 18 -15.46 53.65 -39.16
CA GLY A 18 -16.22 52.91 -38.16
C GLY A 18 -16.06 53.61 -36.82
N THR A 19 -16.64 54.83 -36.70
CA THR A 19 -17.03 55.39 -35.44
C THR A 19 -17.68 54.25 -34.69
N VAL A 20 -17.05 53.86 -33.59
CA VAL A 20 -17.64 52.99 -32.60
C VAL A 20 -18.91 53.73 -32.19
N ALA A 21 -20.01 53.43 -32.87
CA ALA A 21 -21.33 53.71 -32.36
C ALA A 21 -21.45 52.76 -31.17
N ARG A 22 -20.79 53.13 -30.06
CA ARG A 22 -21.27 52.79 -28.73
C ARG A 22 -22.68 53.35 -28.75
N ALA A 23 -23.67 52.47 -28.93
CA ALA A 23 -25.00 52.79 -28.47
C ALA A 23 -24.79 53.23 -27.03
N GLU A 24 -24.88 54.54 -26.79
CA GLU A 24 -24.71 55.13 -25.48
C GLU A 24 -25.76 54.45 -24.61
N PHE A 25 -25.29 53.68 -23.63
CA PHE A 25 -26.15 52.93 -22.74
C PHE A 25 -27.08 53.95 -22.08
N ARG A 26 -28.38 53.88 -22.39
CA ARG A 26 -29.32 54.99 -22.18
C ARG A 26 -29.80 55.16 -20.74
N LEU A 27 -29.32 54.33 -19.84
CA LEU A 27 -29.68 54.35 -18.43
C LEU A 27 -28.74 55.29 -17.65
N ASP A 28 -29.29 56.07 -16.72
CA ASP A 28 -28.49 56.91 -15.83
C ASP A 28 -27.41 56.11 -15.10
N SER A 29 -26.32 56.78 -14.71
CA SER A 29 -25.25 56.17 -13.89
C SER A 29 -25.81 55.60 -12.57
N PRO A 30 -25.21 54.53 -12.00
CA PRO A 30 -25.69 53.93 -10.75
C PRO A 30 -25.87 54.91 -9.59
N GLU A 31 -24.97 55.88 -9.45
CA GLU A 31 -25.03 56.94 -8.42
C GLU A 31 -26.28 57.83 -8.57
N LYS A 32 -26.57 58.28 -9.80
CA LYS A 32 -27.78 59.05 -10.11
C LYS A 32 -29.05 58.24 -9.89
N LEU A 33 -29.04 56.95 -10.26
CA LEU A 33 -30.17 56.06 -10.00
C LEU A 33 -30.41 55.89 -8.50
N LEU A 34 -29.37 55.74 -7.69
CA LEU A 34 -29.50 55.67 -6.23
C LEU A 34 -30.00 56.97 -5.62
N GLN A 35 -29.56 58.12 -6.13
CA GLN A 35 -30.06 59.42 -5.71
C GLN A 35 -31.55 59.55 -6.03
N ARG A 36 -31.96 59.22 -7.26
CA ARG A 36 -33.38 59.24 -7.66
C ARG A 36 -34.22 58.27 -6.83
N ALA A 37 -33.70 57.07 -6.58
CA ALA A 37 -34.36 56.07 -5.76
C ALA A 37 -34.58 56.54 -4.30
N SER A 38 -33.71 57.42 -3.79
CA SER A 38 -33.86 58.02 -2.45
C SER A 38 -34.95 59.09 -2.34
N GLU A 39 -35.52 59.57 -3.45
CA GLU A 39 -36.54 60.63 -3.46
C GLU A 39 -37.91 60.15 -2.97
N GLY A 40 -38.16 58.83 -2.99
CA GLY A 40 -39.37 58.24 -2.43
C GLY A 40 -39.80 56.94 -3.09
N ARG A 41 -40.90 56.37 -2.57
CA ARG A 41 -41.41 55.05 -2.96
C ARG A 41 -41.69 54.91 -4.46
N ILE A 42 -42.22 55.96 -5.10
CA ILE A 42 -42.56 55.93 -6.54
C ILE A 42 -41.28 55.93 -7.38
N GLN A 43 -40.35 56.82 -7.08
CA GLN A 43 -39.10 56.97 -7.81
C GLN A 43 -38.23 55.71 -7.68
N LEU A 44 -38.18 55.10 -6.50
CA LEU A 44 -37.52 53.81 -6.30
C LEU A 44 -38.11 52.71 -7.19
N ARG A 45 -39.44 52.62 -7.31
CA ARG A 45 -40.10 51.67 -8.21
C ARG A 45 -39.68 51.89 -9.66
N GLU A 46 -39.70 53.14 -10.13
CA GLU A 46 -39.31 53.47 -11.51
C GLU A 46 -37.83 53.16 -11.77
N VAL A 47 -36.93 53.45 -10.81
CA VAL A 47 -35.51 53.04 -10.92
C VAL A 47 -35.38 51.53 -11.09
N ILE A 48 -36.09 50.74 -10.29
CA ILE A 48 -36.06 49.28 -10.41
C ILE A 48 -36.56 48.83 -11.79
N LEU A 49 -37.65 49.42 -12.29
CA LEU A 49 -38.21 49.08 -13.61
C LEU A 49 -37.27 49.48 -14.76
N ASP A 50 -36.63 50.64 -14.68
CA ASP A 50 -35.69 51.12 -15.68
C ASP A 50 -34.48 50.17 -15.79
N ILE A 51 -33.90 49.76 -14.66
CA ILE A 51 -32.81 48.76 -14.66
C ILE A 51 -33.33 47.42 -15.21
N GLN A 52 -34.54 46.99 -14.84
CA GLN A 52 -35.15 45.76 -15.34
C GLN A 52 -35.41 45.76 -16.85
N GLN A 53 -35.56 46.92 -17.48
CA GLN A 53 -35.75 47.04 -18.94
C GLN A 53 -34.40 47.14 -19.65
N ALA A 54 -33.43 47.84 -19.07
CA ALA A 54 -32.14 48.12 -19.69
C ALA A 54 -31.10 47.00 -19.51
N TYR A 55 -31.28 46.05 -18.58
CA TYR A 55 -30.25 45.03 -18.32
C TYR A 55 -29.76 44.23 -19.55
N PRO A 56 -30.57 43.89 -20.57
CA PRO A 56 -30.06 43.17 -21.74
C PRO A 56 -29.06 43.99 -22.57
N GLU A 57 -29.08 45.32 -22.42
CA GLU A 57 -28.16 46.25 -23.10
C GLU A 57 -26.80 46.35 -22.39
N MET A 58 -26.69 45.88 -21.14
CA MET A 58 -25.41 45.75 -20.45
C MET A 58 -24.63 44.59 -21.10
N ARG A 59 -23.63 44.90 -21.93
CA ARG A 59 -22.90 43.90 -22.74
C ARG A 59 -21.50 43.57 -22.24
N ASP A 60 -20.98 44.35 -21.30
CA ASP A 60 -19.65 44.15 -20.71
C ASP A 60 -19.75 44.00 -19.18
N PRO A 61 -18.81 43.26 -18.57
CA PRO A 61 -18.87 42.93 -17.15
C PRO A 61 -18.68 44.16 -16.24
N VAL A 62 -17.92 45.17 -16.67
CA VAL A 62 -17.64 46.36 -15.84
C VAL A 62 -18.89 47.20 -15.71
N LEU A 63 -19.57 47.47 -16.83
CA LEU A 63 -20.85 48.17 -16.83
C LEU A 63 -21.88 47.40 -16.01
N PHE A 64 -22.04 46.10 -16.25
CA PHE A 64 -22.96 45.27 -15.49
C PHE A 64 -22.68 45.31 -13.97
N ASP A 65 -21.44 45.08 -13.56
CA ASP A 65 -21.03 45.06 -12.15
C ASP A 65 -21.38 46.38 -11.45
N SER A 66 -21.28 47.51 -12.14
CA SER A 66 -21.61 48.83 -11.57
C SER A 66 -23.10 48.97 -11.20
N TYR A 67 -24.01 48.41 -12.00
CA TYR A 67 -25.44 48.39 -11.70
C TYR A 67 -25.83 47.25 -10.75
N PHE A 68 -25.08 46.15 -10.78
CA PHE A 68 -25.29 45.05 -9.84
C PHE A 68 -24.92 45.44 -8.41
N ALA A 69 -23.86 46.24 -8.23
CA ALA A 69 -23.37 46.68 -6.93
C ALA A 69 -24.41 47.46 -6.11
N ILE A 70 -25.29 48.22 -6.77
CA ILE A 70 -26.28 49.08 -6.10
C ILE A 70 -27.51 48.32 -5.59
N LEU A 71 -27.65 47.02 -5.87
CA LEU A 71 -28.82 46.22 -5.46
C LEU A 71 -29.04 46.20 -3.93
N ASN A 72 -27.97 46.18 -3.15
CA ASN A 72 -28.09 46.22 -1.69
C ASN A 72 -28.67 47.55 -1.20
N ASP A 73 -28.21 48.66 -1.75
CA ASP A 73 -28.69 49.99 -1.40
C ASP A 73 -30.16 50.16 -1.81
N LEU A 74 -30.52 49.69 -3.02
CA LEU A 74 -31.92 49.64 -3.47
C LEU A 74 -32.79 48.79 -2.53
N LYS A 75 -32.27 47.68 -1.99
CA LYS A 75 -33.02 46.86 -1.02
C LYS A 75 -33.22 47.59 0.31
N VAL A 76 -32.20 48.27 0.81
CA VAL A 76 -32.30 49.09 2.03
C VAL A 76 -33.35 50.18 1.84
N GLN A 77 -33.31 50.90 0.71
CA GLN A 77 -34.31 51.93 0.38
C GLN A 77 -35.72 51.33 0.20
N ALA A 78 -35.85 50.14 -0.40
CA ALA A 78 -37.13 49.46 -0.55
C ALA A 78 -37.78 49.10 0.78
N ILE A 79 -36.98 48.68 1.76
CA ILE A 79 -37.43 48.44 3.13
C ILE A 79 -37.81 49.76 3.79
N GLN A 80 -36.96 50.79 3.69
CA GLN A 80 -37.20 52.10 4.29
C GLN A 80 -38.49 52.76 3.81
N PHE A 81 -38.81 52.62 2.51
CA PHE A 81 -39.99 53.21 1.91
C PHE A 81 -41.20 52.26 1.83
N SER A 82 -41.15 51.08 2.46
CA SER A 82 -42.22 50.06 2.39
C SER A 82 -42.69 49.77 0.95
N LEU A 83 -41.73 49.64 0.02
CA LEU A 83 -42.04 49.43 -1.40
C LEU A 83 -42.85 48.15 -1.65
N ASP A 84 -42.61 47.12 -0.83
CA ASP A 84 -43.26 45.81 -0.97
C ASP A 84 -44.79 45.86 -0.83
N GLU A 85 -45.37 46.95 -0.29
CA GLU A 85 -46.83 47.17 -0.27
C GLU A 85 -47.45 47.34 -1.66
N ILE A 86 -46.69 47.90 -2.61
CA ILE A 86 -47.19 48.23 -3.96
C ILE A 86 -46.42 47.52 -5.06
N TYR A 87 -45.20 47.06 -4.79
CA TYR A 87 -44.38 46.30 -5.73
C TYR A 87 -43.66 45.15 -5.02
N PRO A 88 -44.39 44.07 -4.67
CA PRO A 88 -43.85 42.99 -3.86
C PRO A 88 -42.63 42.32 -4.49
N LEU A 89 -41.55 42.23 -3.71
CA LEU A 89 -40.28 41.59 -4.06
C LEU A 89 -39.62 42.22 -5.31
N GLY A 90 -39.83 43.52 -5.51
CA GLY A 90 -39.35 44.24 -6.69
C GLY A 90 -37.84 44.18 -6.87
N VAL A 91 -37.09 44.41 -5.79
CA VAL A 91 -35.63 44.39 -5.80
C VAL A 91 -35.11 42.97 -5.96
N GLU A 92 -35.72 41.97 -5.30
CA GLU A 92 -35.37 40.56 -5.46
C GLU A 92 -35.58 40.08 -6.90
N LYS A 93 -36.69 40.46 -7.55
CA LYS A 93 -36.95 40.13 -8.96
C LYS A 93 -35.95 40.79 -9.89
N LEU A 94 -35.55 42.03 -9.61
CA LEU A 94 -34.48 42.71 -10.35
C LEU A 94 -33.14 41.97 -10.15
N GLY A 95 -32.78 41.65 -8.91
CA GLY A 95 -31.56 40.90 -8.59
C GLY A 95 -31.50 39.57 -9.32
N LEU A 96 -32.62 38.82 -9.36
CA LEU A 96 -32.73 37.55 -10.08
C LEU A 96 -32.52 37.71 -11.60
N LYS A 97 -33.12 38.74 -12.21
CA LYS A 97 -32.93 39.03 -13.64
C LYS A 97 -31.49 39.41 -13.95
N LEU A 98 -30.92 40.31 -13.15
CA LEU A 98 -29.53 40.76 -13.33
C LEU A 98 -28.57 39.59 -13.19
N VAL A 99 -28.67 38.80 -12.12
CA VAL A 99 -27.76 37.67 -11.92
C VAL A 99 -27.93 36.61 -13.01
N GLY A 100 -29.16 36.32 -13.46
CA GLY A 100 -29.40 35.41 -14.58
C GLY A 100 -28.72 35.84 -15.89
N HIS A 101 -28.54 37.15 -16.11
CA HIS A 101 -27.81 37.69 -17.27
C HIS A 101 -26.29 37.75 -17.07
N GLY A 102 -25.86 38.19 -15.88
CA GLY A 102 -24.46 38.44 -15.56
C GLY A 102 -23.65 37.22 -15.15
N VAL A 103 -24.30 36.11 -14.78
CA VAL A 103 -23.65 34.90 -14.27
C VAL A 103 -22.60 34.32 -15.23
N LYS A 104 -22.77 34.51 -16.55
CA LYS A 104 -21.81 34.11 -17.59
C LYS A 104 -20.44 34.79 -17.49
N TRP A 105 -20.35 35.94 -16.82
CA TRP A 105 -19.09 36.66 -16.60
C TRP A 105 -18.44 36.32 -15.27
N LEU A 106 -19.12 35.55 -14.41
CA LEU A 106 -18.58 35.15 -13.12
C LEU A 106 -17.67 33.92 -13.27
N SER A 107 -16.38 34.11 -13.03
CA SER A 107 -15.39 33.03 -12.90
C SER A 107 -14.98 32.82 -11.45
N ILE A 108 -15.05 31.57 -10.97
CA ILE A 108 -14.66 31.19 -9.60
C ILE A 108 -13.14 31.08 -9.40
N GLY A 109 -12.36 30.94 -10.47
CA GLY A 109 -10.90 30.82 -10.38
C GLY A 109 -10.18 32.17 -10.40
N THR A 110 -10.79 33.19 -11.01
CA THR A 110 -10.15 34.51 -11.22
C THR A 110 -10.78 35.62 -10.39
N HIS A 111 -12.01 35.46 -9.90
CA HIS A 111 -12.62 36.42 -8.98
C HIS A 111 -12.47 35.98 -7.52
N SER A 112 -12.52 36.97 -6.62
CA SER A 112 -12.49 36.69 -5.18
C SER A 112 -13.78 36.00 -4.72
N THR A 113 -13.68 35.25 -3.63
CA THR A 113 -14.81 34.56 -3.03
C THR A 113 -15.93 35.54 -2.66
N GLU A 114 -15.60 36.75 -2.21
CA GLU A 114 -16.58 37.79 -1.87
C GLU A 114 -17.40 38.21 -3.08
N LYS A 115 -16.77 38.41 -4.24
CA LYS A 115 -17.46 38.75 -5.49
C LYS A 115 -18.38 37.61 -5.93
N VAL A 116 -17.89 36.36 -5.86
CA VAL A 116 -18.69 35.17 -6.16
C VAL A 116 -19.92 35.11 -5.25
N MET A 117 -19.74 35.29 -3.94
CA MET A 117 -20.84 35.26 -2.97
C MET A 117 -21.82 36.43 -3.14
N ALA A 118 -21.35 37.61 -3.57
CA ALA A 118 -22.23 38.75 -3.85
C ALA A 118 -23.23 38.45 -4.98
N TYR A 119 -22.80 37.71 -6.01
CA TYR A 119 -23.70 37.23 -7.07
C TYR A 119 -24.72 36.21 -6.53
N HIS A 120 -24.24 35.23 -5.76
CA HIS A 120 -25.07 34.14 -5.25
C HIS A 120 -26.15 34.59 -4.26
N LYS A 121 -25.94 35.72 -3.58
CA LYS A 121 -26.97 36.37 -2.74
C LYS A 121 -28.32 36.54 -3.46
N TRP A 122 -28.30 36.76 -4.78
CA TRP A 122 -29.49 37.06 -5.58
C TRP A 122 -29.96 35.91 -6.47
N MET A 123 -29.26 34.76 -6.46
CA MET A 123 -29.59 33.63 -7.34
C MET A 123 -30.79 32.82 -6.84
N SER A 124 -31.59 32.30 -7.77
CA SER A 124 -32.52 31.19 -7.53
C SER A 124 -31.79 29.84 -7.70
N SER A 125 -32.46 28.74 -7.32
CA SER A 125 -31.94 27.39 -7.57
C SER A 125 -31.70 27.10 -9.06
N ASP A 126 -32.53 27.67 -9.94
CA ASP A 126 -32.43 27.45 -11.39
C ASP A 126 -31.20 28.16 -11.96
N VAL A 127 -30.96 29.42 -11.55
CA VAL A 127 -29.76 30.16 -11.96
C VAL A 127 -28.51 29.52 -11.38
N ALA A 128 -28.56 29.05 -10.13
CA ALA A 128 -27.45 28.31 -9.53
C ALA A 128 -27.15 27.01 -10.29
N SER A 129 -28.17 26.32 -10.81
CA SER A 129 -27.98 25.13 -11.64
C SER A 129 -27.31 25.45 -12.97
N ILE A 130 -27.73 26.55 -13.64
CA ILE A 130 -27.05 27.04 -14.84
C ILE A 130 -25.60 27.42 -14.55
N PHE A 131 -25.34 28.05 -13.39
CA PHE A 131 -23.99 28.42 -13.00
C PHE A 131 -23.07 27.21 -12.81
N ILE A 132 -23.58 26.11 -12.28
CA ILE A 132 -22.83 24.85 -12.15
C ILE A 132 -22.34 24.36 -13.52
N ASP A 133 -23.18 24.42 -14.55
CA ASP A 133 -22.79 24.02 -15.91
C ASP A 133 -21.69 24.93 -16.47
N ILE A 134 -21.79 26.24 -16.22
CA ILE A 134 -20.76 27.23 -16.59
C ILE A 134 -19.46 26.94 -15.84
N MET A 135 -19.54 26.64 -14.53
CA MET A 135 -18.37 26.32 -13.73
C MET A 135 -17.65 25.06 -14.22
N ASP A 136 -18.38 23.97 -14.50
CA ASP A 136 -17.81 22.70 -14.96
C ASP A 136 -16.98 22.88 -16.25
N TYR A 137 -17.46 23.75 -17.15
CA TYR A 137 -16.68 24.15 -18.32
C TYR A 137 -15.46 25.01 -17.94
N SER A 138 -15.67 26.10 -17.19
CA SER A 138 -14.61 27.08 -16.87
C SER A 138 -13.45 26.52 -16.05
N ILE A 139 -13.70 25.52 -15.20
CA ILE A 139 -12.65 24.87 -14.39
C ILE A 139 -11.61 24.18 -15.27
N ARG A 140 -12.03 23.62 -16.42
CA ARG A 140 -11.14 22.97 -17.38
C ARG A 140 -10.18 23.96 -18.04
N ASP A 141 -10.58 25.23 -18.12
CA ASP A 141 -9.82 26.30 -18.76
C ASP A 141 -8.88 27.04 -17.79
N LEU A 142 -8.88 26.70 -16.49
CA LEU A 142 -7.99 27.31 -15.50
C LEU A 142 -6.52 26.93 -15.75
N LYS A 143 -5.67 27.95 -15.83
CA LYS A 143 -4.29 27.85 -16.35
C LYS A 143 -3.24 27.70 -15.26
N SER A 144 -3.55 28.09 -14.02
CA SER A 144 -2.61 28.04 -12.91
C SER A 144 -3.15 27.31 -11.67
N ASP A 145 -2.25 26.79 -10.85
CA ASP A 145 -2.59 26.14 -9.58
C ASP A 145 -3.21 27.12 -8.58
N THR A 146 -2.83 28.40 -8.63
CA THR A 146 -3.41 29.46 -7.80
C THR A 146 -4.88 29.69 -8.14
N GLU A 147 -5.22 29.81 -9.43
CA GLU A 147 -6.61 29.97 -9.89
C GLU A 147 -7.48 28.78 -9.47
N ARG A 148 -6.95 27.56 -9.59
CA ARG A 148 -7.64 26.34 -9.20
C ARG A 148 -7.82 26.23 -7.67
N LYS A 149 -6.83 26.63 -6.86
CA LYS A 149 -6.99 26.73 -5.40
C LYS A 149 -8.06 27.76 -5.02
N GLN A 150 -8.09 28.91 -5.68
CA GLN A 150 -9.12 29.93 -5.48
C GLN A 150 -10.52 29.40 -5.87
N ALA A 151 -10.62 28.66 -6.98
CA ALA A 151 -11.84 27.98 -7.38
C ALA A 151 -12.33 27.00 -6.30
N ALA A 152 -11.44 26.17 -5.74
CA ALA A 152 -11.78 25.24 -4.67
C ALA A 152 -12.34 25.95 -3.42
N ILE A 153 -11.68 27.04 -2.98
CA ILE A 153 -12.14 27.85 -1.84
C ILE A 153 -13.52 28.47 -2.12
N SER A 154 -13.73 28.95 -3.34
CA SER A 154 -15.01 29.54 -3.74
C SER A 154 -16.11 28.48 -3.75
N ILE A 155 -15.85 27.29 -4.29
CA ILE A 155 -16.83 26.19 -4.31
C ILE A 155 -17.20 25.74 -2.89
N ASP A 156 -16.26 25.70 -1.94
CA ASP A 156 -16.57 25.40 -0.53
C ASP A 156 -17.57 26.40 0.06
N ALA A 157 -17.39 27.69 -0.22
CA ALA A 157 -18.32 28.73 0.21
C ALA A 157 -19.71 28.55 -0.44
N LEU A 158 -19.74 28.15 -1.71
CA LEU A 158 -20.98 27.84 -2.44
C LEU A 158 -21.70 26.61 -1.90
N ILE A 159 -20.98 25.56 -1.50
CA ILE A 159 -21.56 24.38 -0.83
C ILE A 159 -22.23 24.81 0.47
N ALA A 160 -21.56 25.62 1.29
CA ALA A 160 -22.11 26.09 2.56
C ALA A 160 -23.37 26.95 2.34
N TRP A 161 -23.32 27.87 1.38
CA TRP A 161 -24.46 28.69 1.00
C TRP A 161 -25.64 27.87 0.47
N ALA A 162 -25.41 26.98 -0.51
CA ALA A 162 -26.46 26.16 -1.10
C ALA A 162 -27.15 25.27 -0.04
N THR A 163 -26.37 24.76 0.92
CA THR A 163 -26.89 23.97 2.05
C THR A 163 -27.88 24.76 2.90
N VAL A 164 -27.61 26.04 3.16
CA VAL A 164 -28.43 26.91 4.02
C VAL A 164 -29.60 27.51 3.25
N THR A 165 -29.36 28.00 2.03
CA THR A 165 -30.32 28.76 1.24
C THR A 165 -31.31 27.85 0.49
N PHE A 166 -30.87 26.66 0.05
CA PHE A 166 -31.71 25.71 -0.69
C PHE A 166 -31.72 24.32 -0.03
N PRO A 167 -32.21 24.18 1.22
CA PRO A 167 -32.14 22.92 1.96
C PRO A 167 -32.92 21.76 1.30
N ALA A 168 -33.92 22.07 0.48
CA ALA A 168 -34.68 21.09 -0.29
C ALA A 168 -33.96 20.60 -1.57
N GLN A 169 -32.98 21.35 -2.08
CA GLN A 169 -32.30 21.08 -3.36
C GLN A 169 -30.96 20.36 -3.15
N LYS A 170 -31.01 19.14 -2.61
CA LYS A 170 -29.79 18.34 -2.33
C LYS A 170 -28.93 18.08 -3.57
N ASN A 171 -29.54 18.04 -4.76
CA ASN A 171 -28.83 17.84 -6.02
C ASN A 171 -27.87 19.00 -6.34
N LEU A 172 -28.22 20.23 -5.95
CA LEU A 172 -27.38 21.41 -6.14
C LEU A 172 -26.09 21.28 -5.33
N VAL A 173 -26.22 20.97 -4.03
CA VAL A 173 -25.09 20.74 -3.13
C VAL A 173 -24.20 19.59 -3.64
N THR A 174 -24.83 18.48 -4.05
CA THR A 174 -24.10 17.31 -4.58
C THR A 174 -23.32 17.65 -5.86
N SER A 175 -23.87 18.51 -6.71
CA SER A 175 -23.21 18.94 -7.96
C SER A 175 -22.00 19.82 -7.70
N TYR A 176 -22.08 20.76 -6.75
CA TYR A 176 -20.91 21.52 -6.30
C TYR A 176 -19.83 20.62 -5.69
N GLN A 177 -20.24 19.68 -4.85
CA GLN A 177 -19.34 18.69 -4.25
C GLN A 177 -18.66 17.80 -5.30
N ARG A 178 -19.38 17.39 -6.34
CA ARG A 178 -18.82 16.65 -7.48
C ARG A 178 -17.72 17.44 -8.18
N ILE A 179 -17.99 18.68 -8.56
CA ILE A 179 -17.02 19.54 -9.24
C ILE A 179 -15.78 19.76 -8.37
N LEU A 180 -15.96 20.00 -7.06
CA LEU A 180 -14.86 20.15 -6.12
C LEU A 180 -14.01 18.88 -6.01
N SER A 181 -14.66 17.71 -5.97
CA SER A 181 -13.99 16.40 -5.99
C SER A 181 -13.15 16.17 -7.25
N GLU A 182 -13.69 16.48 -8.42
CA GLU A 182 -12.99 16.34 -9.70
C GLU A 182 -11.77 17.28 -9.77
N LEU A 183 -11.94 18.53 -9.34
CA LEU A 183 -10.85 19.48 -9.22
C LEU A 183 -9.76 18.96 -8.28
N ALA A 184 -10.12 18.42 -7.12
CA ALA A 184 -9.16 17.85 -6.18
C ALA A 184 -8.38 16.65 -6.77
N ASN A 185 -9.08 15.75 -7.47
CA ASN A 185 -8.47 14.58 -8.11
C ASN A 185 -7.48 14.98 -9.21
N SER A 186 -7.75 16.08 -9.93
CA SER A 186 -6.81 16.62 -10.92
C SER A 186 -5.45 17.00 -10.32
N PHE A 187 -5.43 17.53 -9.09
CA PHE A 187 -4.20 17.81 -8.35
C PHE A 187 -3.54 16.54 -7.83
N LEU A 188 -4.33 15.66 -7.21
CA LEU A 188 -3.82 14.42 -6.62
C LEU A 188 -3.21 13.47 -7.66
N LYS A 189 -3.56 13.63 -8.94
CA LYS A 189 -2.92 12.94 -10.06
C LYS A 189 -1.47 13.37 -10.27
N THR A 190 -1.11 14.62 -9.99
CA THR A 190 0.26 15.13 -10.12
C THR A 190 1.22 14.52 -9.08
N GLU A 191 2.52 14.48 -9.36
CA GLU A 191 3.51 13.78 -8.54
C GLU A 191 4.22 14.64 -7.49
N ASN A 192 4.12 15.97 -7.58
CA ASN A 192 4.95 16.92 -6.81
C ASN A 192 4.16 17.74 -5.77
N LEU A 193 3.22 17.12 -5.05
CA LEU A 193 2.51 17.79 -3.96
C LEU A 193 3.24 17.60 -2.64
N SER A 194 3.32 18.65 -1.82
CA SER A 194 3.73 18.50 -0.42
C SER A 194 2.69 17.68 0.38
N ASP A 195 3.05 17.23 1.58
CA ASP A 195 2.12 16.51 2.46
C ASP A 195 0.91 17.39 2.83
N ASP A 196 1.12 18.68 3.10
CA ASP A 196 0.05 19.63 3.41
C ASP A 196 -0.89 19.84 2.23
N GLU A 197 -0.35 19.95 1.01
CA GLU A 197 -1.17 20.08 -0.20
C GLU A 197 -1.94 18.80 -0.50
N THR A 198 -1.29 17.65 -0.33
CA THR A 198 -1.95 16.35 -0.47
C THR A 198 -3.13 16.24 0.49
N ASN A 199 -2.92 16.55 1.78
CA ASN A 199 -3.96 16.47 2.80
C ASN A 199 -5.10 17.45 2.52
N PHE A 200 -4.77 18.67 2.08
CA PHE A 200 -5.75 19.66 1.65
C PHE A 200 -6.66 19.11 0.56
N TRP A 201 -6.09 18.57 -0.52
CA TRP A 201 -6.86 18.07 -1.66
C TRP A 201 -7.66 16.81 -1.35
N ILE A 202 -7.11 15.87 -0.58
CA ILE A 202 -7.91 14.71 -0.10
C ILE A 202 -9.11 15.20 0.73
N GLY A 203 -8.92 16.27 1.53
CA GLY A 203 -9.98 16.90 2.31
C GLY A 203 -11.14 17.46 1.47
N LYS A 204 -10.90 17.78 0.19
CA LYS A 204 -11.92 18.30 -0.74
C LYS A 204 -12.76 17.20 -1.39
N ILE A 205 -12.33 15.94 -1.33
CA ILE A 205 -13.11 14.83 -1.85
C ILE A 205 -14.35 14.62 -0.97
N SER A 206 -15.53 14.67 -1.59
CA SER A 206 -16.80 14.61 -0.84
C SER A 206 -17.92 13.78 -1.45
N VAL A 207 -17.74 13.25 -2.67
CA VAL A 207 -18.71 12.36 -3.33
C VAL A 207 -18.11 11.01 -3.67
N THR A 208 -18.98 9.99 -3.76
CA THR A 208 -18.64 8.60 -4.10
C THR A 208 -17.76 8.49 -5.35
N SER A 209 -18.10 9.18 -6.43
CA SER A 209 -17.31 9.17 -7.67
C SER A 209 -15.89 9.71 -7.46
N GLY A 210 -15.74 10.77 -6.67
CA GLY A 210 -14.45 11.36 -6.33
C GLY A 210 -13.57 10.42 -5.51
N PHE A 211 -14.15 9.68 -4.55
CA PHE A 211 -13.43 8.65 -3.81
C PHE A 211 -12.95 7.51 -4.72
N SER A 212 -13.80 7.05 -5.64
CA SER A 212 -13.48 5.98 -6.59
C SER A 212 -12.34 6.39 -7.54
N GLU A 213 -12.43 7.58 -8.12
CA GLU A 213 -11.39 8.11 -9.02
C GLU A 213 -10.05 8.29 -8.28
N TYR A 214 -10.07 8.77 -7.04
CA TYR A 214 -8.82 8.92 -6.30
C TYR A 214 -8.17 7.57 -5.97
N LEU A 215 -8.96 6.55 -5.65
CA LEU A 215 -8.43 5.20 -5.45
C LEU A 215 -7.82 4.63 -6.73
N GLU A 216 -8.42 4.90 -7.88
CA GLU A 216 -7.85 4.54 -9.19
C GLU A 216 -6.51 5.27 -9.43
N ILE A 217 -6.42 6.56 -9.10
CA ILE A 217 -5.16 7.32 -9.16
C ILE A 217 -4.09 6.67 -8.27
N ILE A 218 -4.43 6.30 -7.03
CA ILE A 218 -3.50 5.62 -6.12
C ILE A 218 -3.08 4.27 -6.71
N GLN A 219 -4.01 3.49 -7.24
CA GLN A 219 -3.74 2.16 -7.76
C GLN A 219 -2.83 2.21 -9.00
N VAL A 220 -3.08 3.13 -9.94
CA VAL A 220 -2.20 3.33 -11.11
C VAL A 220 -0.80 3.74 -10.68
N LYS A 221 -0.67 4.64 -9.68
CA LYS A 221 0.63 5.02 -9.11
C LYS A 221 1.33 3.82 -8.47
N LEU A 222 0.60 3.03 -7.70
CA LEU A 222 1.12 1.84 -7.04
C LEU A 222 1.62 0.81 -8.05
N GLN A 223 0.86 0.53 -9.11
CA GLN A 223 1.23 -0.43 -10.16
C GLN A 223 2.54 -0.03 -10.85
N ASN A 224 2.70 1.26 -11.18
CA ASN A 224 3.88 1.80 -11.85
C ASN A 224 5.07 2.08 -10.91
N LEU A 225 4.91 1.87 -9.60
CA LEU A 225 5.95 2.17 -8.62
C LEU A 225 7.13 1.18 -8.72
N GLU A 226 8.32 1.73 -9.00
CA GLU A 226 9.59 1.02 -9.08
C GLU A 226 10.35 1.04 -7.75
N LYS A 227 11.27 0.09 -7.56
CA LYS A 227 12.03 -0.09 -6.31
C LYS A 227 12.78 1.18 -5.85
N GLN A 228 13.28 1.98 -6.79
CA GLN A 228 13.99 3.23 -6.48
C GLN A 228 13.12 4.28 -5.79
N ASN A 229 11.79 4.19 -5.93
CA ASN A 229 10.81 5.10 -5.33
C ASN A 229 10.04 4.44 -4.18
N GLN A 230 10.61 3.42 -3.53
CA GLN A 230 9.94 2.62 -2.50
C GLN A 230 9.44 3.43 -1.29
N ASP A 231 10.03 4.59 -1.00
CA ASP A 231 9.60 5.48 0.10
C ASP A 231 8.18 6.01 -0.11
N GLN A 232 7.70 6.07 -1.37
CA GLN A 232 6.34 6.49 -1.68
C GLN A 232 5.28 5.49 -1.19
N LEU A 233 5.65 4.24 -0.89
CA LEU A 233 4.72 3.24 -0.34
C LEU A 233 4.16 3.66 1.03
N HIS A 234 4.96 4.31 1.86
CA HIS A 234 4.48 4.88 3.13
C HIS A 234 3.45 6.00 2.89
N MET A 235 3.69 6.84 1.89
CA MET A 235 2.74 7.90 1.54
C MET A 235 1.42 7.30 1.04
N VAL A 236 1.46 6.21 0.27
CA VAL A 236 0.25 5.50 -0.17
C VAL A 236 -0.56 5.02 1.04
N LEU A 237 0.08 4.36 2.01
CA LEU A 237 -0.58 3.90 3.23
C LEU A 237 -1.22 5.04 4.01
N GLN A 238 -0.51 6.15 4.20
CA GLN A 238 -1.04 7.34 4.86
C GLN A 238 -2.25 7.92 4.11
N ARG A 239 -2.17 8.02 2.78
CA ARG A 239 -3.27 8.53 1.94
C ARG A 239 -4.52 7.66 2.05
N LEU A 240 -4.37 6.34 2.09
CA LEU A 240 -5.48 5.40 2.30
C LEU A 240 -6.14 5.58 3.67
N GLN A 241 -5.34 5.80 4.74
CA GLN A 241 -5.87 6.07 6.08
C GLN A 241 -6.64 7.40 6.16
N ILE A 242 -6.13 8.45 5.52
CA ILE A 242 -6.81 9.75 5.44
C ILE A 242 -8.13 9.58 4.68
N LEU A 243 -8.12 8.82 3.58
CA LEU A 243 -9.31 8.55 2.78
C LEU A 243 -10.39 7.80 3.58
N ASP A 244 -10.02 6.75 4.31
CA ASP A 244 -10.95 6.03 5.19
C ASP A 244 -11.53 6.96 6.26
N THR A 245 -10.68 7.74 6.94
CA THR A 245 -11.11 8.71 7.97
C THR A 245 -12.08 9.74 7.39
N ARG A 246 -11.76 10.30 6.21
CA ARG A 246 -12.62 11.27 5.53
C ARG A 246 -13.97 10.67 5.16
N SER A 247 -13.98 9.44 4.64
CA SER A 247 -15.22 8.78 4.24
C SER A 247 -16.17 8.53 5.42
N LYS A 248 -15.64 8.24 6.62
CA LYS A 248 -16.42 8.09 7.85
C LYS A 248 -17.10 9.40 8.25
N VAL A 249 -16.41 10.53 8.10
CA VAL A 249 -16.97 11.86 8.40
C VAL A 249 -18.15 12.17 7.48
N ILE A 250 -18.04 11.84 6.19
CA ILE A 250 -19.04 12.20 5.18
C ILE A 250 -20.25 11.26 5.21
N PHE A 251 -20.01 9.96 5.26
CA PHE A 251 -21.06 8.96 5.15
C PHE A 251 -21.59 8.46 6.50
N LYS A 252 -21.09 9.01 7.62
CA LYS A 252 -21.22 8.49 9.02
C LYS A 252 -20.58 7.11 9.24
N ASN A 253 -20.59 6.26 8.21
CA ASN A 253 -19.87 4.99 8.10
C ASN A 253 -19.36 4.84 6.67
N SER A 254 -18.10 4.45 6.47
CA SER A 254 -17.58 4.24 5.12
C SER A 254 -18.42 3.18 4.38
N PRO A 255 -18.89 3.45 3.15
CA PRO A 255 -19.62 2.48 2.34
C PRO A 255 -18.84 1.17 2.17
N GLN A 256 -19.54 0.04 2.06
CA GLN A 256 -18.89 -1.28 1.97
C GLN A 256 -17.96 -1.39 0.76
N TRP A 257 -18.38 -0.89 -0.41
CA TRP A 257 -17.57 -0.90 -1.64
C TRP A 257 -16.25 -0.12 -1.45
N LEU A 258 -16.28 0.98 -0.69
CA LEU A 258 -15.12 1.83 -0.44
C LEU A 258 -14.15 1.16 0.51
N LYS A 259 -14.65 0.55 1.60
CA LYS A 259 -13.84 -0.27 2.53
C LYS A 259 -13.17 -1.43 1.80
N GLN A 260 -13.88 -2.04 0.86
CA GLN A 260 -13.38 -3.06 -0.05
C GLN A 260 -12.19 -2.53 -0.85
N GLN A 261 -12.37 -1.47 -1.64
CA GLN A 261 -11.29 -0.95 -2.48
C GLN A 261 -10.10 -0.44 -1.67
N ILE A 262 -10.31 0.30 -0.57
CA ILE A 262 -9.22 0.76 0.30
C ILE A 262 -8.41 -0.43 0.81
N GLY A 263 -9.10 -1.49 1.26
CA GLY A 263 -8.43 -2.68 1.74
C GLY A 263 -7.72 -3.48 0.65
N ASP A 264 -8.28 -3.59 -0.55
CA ASP A 264 -7.65 -4.25 -1.69
C ASP A 264 -6.34 -3.52 -2.08
N VAL A 265 -6.36 -2.17 -2.16
CA VAL A 265 -5.16 -1.35 -2.44
C VAL A 265 -4.15 -1.42 -1.27
N THR A 266 -4.63 -1.56 -0.02
CA THR A 266 -3.74 -1.75 1.14
C THR A 266 -3.00 -3.09 1.04
N VAL A 267 -3.68 -4.18 0.66
CA VAL A 267 -3.05 -5.49 0.46
C VAL A 267 -1.99 -5.42 -0.63
N GLU A 268 -2.29 -4.76 -1.75
CA GLU A 268 -1.34 -4.55 -2.85
C GLU A 268 -0.12 -3.73 -2.39
N THR A 269 -0.33 -2.70 -1.58
CA THR A 269 0.75 -1.86 -1.05
C THR A 269 1.66 -2.64 -0.12
N VAL A 270 1.09 -3.41 0.81
CA VAL A 270 1.86 -4.28 1.72
C VAL A 270 2.63 -5.34 0.93
N SER A 271 2.04 -5.94 -0.11
CA SER A 271 2.73 -6.87 -0.99
C SER A 271 3.96 -6.26 -1.66
N LYS A 272 3.82 -5.06 -2.22
CA LYS A 272 4.97 -4.33 -2.80
C LYS A 272 6.02 -3.97 -1.76
N MET A 273 5.64 -3.56 -0.55
CA MET A 273 6.58 -3.31 0.55
C MET A 273 7.39 -4.56 0.91
N LEU A 274 6.72 -5.71 1.04
CA LEU A 274 7.39 -6.99 1.31
C LEU A 274 8.33 -7.39 0.16
N PHE A 275 7.89 -7.21 -1.09
CA PHE A 275 8.69 -7.51 -2.27
C PHE A 275 9.95 -6.62 -2.39
N PHE A 276 9.83 -5.32 -2.09
CA PHE A 276 10.98 -4.41 -2.10
C PHE A 276 11.85 -4.50 -0.83
N GLY A 277 11.34 -5.10 0.25
CA GLY A 277 12.02 -5.19 1.54
C GLY A 277 11.96 -3.90 2.35
N VAL A 278 10.85 -3.16 2.26
CA VAL A 278 10.64 -1.89 2.96
C VAL A 278 10.12 -2.16 4.37
N ALA A 279 10.76 -1.55 5.37
CA ALA A 279 10.32 -1.63 6.75
C ALA A 279 9.12 -0.71 7.02
N PHE A 280 8.10 -1.20 7.73
CA PHE A 280 7.02 -0.35 8.23
C PHE A 280 7.53 0.67 9.25
N LYS A 281 6.96 1.88 9.24
CA LYS A 281 7.17 2.85 10.33
C LYS A 281 6.50 2.33 11.62
N PRO A 282 6.96 2.77 12.82
CA PRO A 282 6.34 2.36 14.08
C PRO A 282 4.82 2.56 14.07
N ASN A 283 4.07 1.52 14.47
CA ASN A 283 2.60 1.49 14.56
C ASN A 283 1.83 1.70 13.25
N GLU A 284 2.50 1.92 12.11
CA GLU A 284 1.86 2.14 10.81
C GLU A 284 1.01 0.94 10.39
N PHE A 285 1.57 -0.26 10.54
CA PHE A 285 0.87 -1.50 10.19
C PHE A 285 -0.30 -1.80 11.14
N GLU A 286 -0.16 -1.55 12.44
CA GLU A 286 -1.23 -1.75 13.41
C GLU A 286 -2.44 -0.84 13.13
N ALA A 287 -2.17 0.44 12.80
CA ALA A 287 -3.21 1.38 12.40
C ALA A 287 -3.96 0.89 11.16
N LEU A 288 -3.26 0.32 10.16
CA LEU A 288 -3.88 -0.26 8.97
C LEU A 288 -4.72 -1.50 9.30
N LEU A 289 -4.23 -2.41 10.13
CA LEU A 289 -4.96 -3.63 10.52
C LEU A 289 -6.32 -3.33 11.16
N SER A 290 -6.47 -2.18 11.83
CA SER A 290 -7.74 -1.76 12.41
C SER A 290 -8.81 -1.43 11.36
N GLN A 291 -8.40 -1.10 10.12
CA GLN A 291 -9.26 -0.65 9.04
C GLN A 291 -9.63 -1.78 8.06
N LEU A 292 -8.89 -2.89 8.09
CA LEU A 292 -9.06 -4.00 7.17
C LEU A 292 -10.28 -4.89 7.51
N MET A 293 -11.00 -5.29 6.47
CA MET A 293 -12.02 -6.34 6.56
C MET A 293 -11.38 -7.73 6.73
N PRO A 294 -12.11 -8.72 7.29
CA PRO A 294 -11.58 -10.06 7.53
C PRO A 294 -10.90 -10.71 6.31
N ARG A 295 -11.51 -10.60 5.12
CA ARG A 295 -10.94 -11.15 3.88
C ARG A 295 -9.56 -10.57 3.54
N HIS A 296 -9.30 -9.30 3.86
CA HIS A 296 -8.01 -8.67 3.59
C HIS A 296 -6.95 -9.17 4.56
N VAL A 297 -7.32 -9.38 5.83
CA VAL A 297 -6.44 -10.00 6.83
C VAL A 297 -6.05 -11.41 6.41
N VAL A 298 -7.00 -12.22 5.92
CA VAL A 298 -6.74 -13.56 5.37
C VAL A 298 -5.86 -13.49 4.11
N SER A 299 -6.08 -12.50 3.25
CA SER A 299 -5.26 -12.29 2.05
C SER A 299 -3.81 -11.94 2.39
N LEU A 300 -3.59 -11.06 3.38
CA LEU A 300 -2.26 -10.74 3.89
C LEU A 300 -1.57 -11.95 4.51
N ALA A 301 -2.31 -12.78 5.24
CA ALA A 301 -1.78 -14.03 5.80
C ALA A 301 -1.33 -14.99 4.69
N SER A 302 -2.14 -15.15 3.66
CA SER A 302 -1.84 -16.01 2.50
C SER A 302 -0.65 -15.48 1.69
N LEU A 303 -0.53 -14.16 1.58
CA LEU A 303 0.60 -13.50 0.94
C LEU A 303 1.91 -13.78 1.69
N LEU A 304 1.91 -13.70 3.03
CA LEU A 304 3.09 -13.99 3.83
C LEU A 304 3.50 -15.45 3.76
N THR A 305 2.54 -16.38 3.67
CA THR A 305 2.85 -17.81 3.54
C THR A 305 3.30 -18.22 2.13
N SER A 306 3.33 -17.29 1.18
CA SER A 306 3.82 -17.55 -0.18
C SER A 306 5.34 -17.78 -0.20
N PRO A 307 5.84 -18.79 -0.94
CA PRO A 307 7.27 -19.03 -1.10
C PRO A 307 8.02 -17.87 -1.80
N ASP A 308 7.32 -17.01 -2.54
CA ASP A 308 7.92 -15.87 -3.26
C ASP A 308 8.32 -14.69 -2.34
N HIS A 309 7.93 -14.73 -1.07
CA HIS A 309 8.10 -13.62 -0.13
C HIS A 309 8.97 -13.94 1.10
N LEU A 310 9.91 -14.89 0.95
CA LEU A 310 10.82 -15.28 2.02
C LEU A 310 11.71 -14.10 2.50
N PRO A 311 11.76 -13.82 3.81
CA PRO A 311 12.54 -12.72 4.35
C PRO A 311 14.04 -12.88 4.15
N LYS A 312 14.66 -11.83 3.61
CA LYS A 312 16.12 -11.65 3.65
C LYS A 312 16.51 -11.04 4.99
N ASN A 313 17.72 -11.34 5.47
CA ASN A 313 18.21 -10.89 6.79
C ASN A 313 18.02 -9.39 7.04
N SER A 314 18.14 -8.54 6.00
CA SER A 314 17.97 -7.08 6.12
C SER A 314 16.56 -6.62 6.49
N TYR A 315 15.50 -7.39 6.18
CA TYR A 315 14.10 -7.03 6.49
C TYR A 315 13.36 -8.08 7.35
N ALA A 316 14.07 -9.13 7.78
CA ALA A 316 13.56 -10.23 8.56
C ALA A 316 12.78 -9.79 9.81
N GLN A 317 13.28 -8.82 10.56
CA GLN A 317 12.61 -8.34 11.78
C GLN A 317 11.26 -7.68 11.47
N THR A 318 11.18 -6.87 10.41
CA THR A 318 9.91 -6.28 9.96
C THR A 318 8.92 -7.37 9.56
N TYR A 319 9.37 -8.35 8.77
CA TYR A 319 8.54 -9.47 8.34
C TYR A 319 7.94 -10.22 9.54
N LEU A 320 8.79 -10.58 10.52
CA LEU A 320 8.36 -11.28 11.74
C LEU A 320 7.37 -10.44 12.56
N HIS A 321 7.61 -9.13 12.67
CA HIS A 321 6.70 -8.22 13.37
C HIS A 321 5.32 -8.16 12.70
N VAL A 322 5.27 -7.90 11.39
CA VAL A 322 4.03 -7.85 10.59
C VAL A 322 3.24 -9.15 10.74
N ALA A 323 3.93 -10.29 10.60
CA ALA A 323 3.28 -11.59 10.68
C ALA A 323 2.75 -11.89 12.09
N SER A 324 3.46 -11.47 13.15
CA SER A 324 3.00 -11.63 14.53
C SER A 324 1.70 -10.85 14.80
N LEU A 325 1.59 -9.63 14.27
CA LEU A 325 0.39 -8.81 14.39
C LEU A 325 -0.79 -9.41 13.63
N LEU A 326 -0.54 -9.98 12.45
CA LEU A 326 -1.57 -10.69 11.68
C LEU A 326 -2.07 -11.94 12.39
N VAL A 327 -1.19 -12.73 13.01
CA VAL A 327 -1.59 -13.90 13.81
C VAL A 327 -2.57 -13.51 14.91
N GLU A 328 -2.25 -12.47 15.69
CA GLU A 328 -3.14 -12.00 16.76
C GLU A 328 -4.46 -11.43 16.20
N LYS A 329 -4.40 -10.72 15.07
CA LYS A 329 -5.60 -10.20 14.40
C LYS A 329 -6.53 -11.30 13.89
N LEU A 330 -5.98 -12.36 13.27
CA LEU A 330 -6.74 -13.51 12.80
C LEU A 330 -7.46 -14.23 13.95
N LYS A 331 -6.78 -14.41 15.10
CA LYS A 331 -7.41 -14.96 16.32
C LYS A 331 -8.57 -14.09 16.79
N ALA A 332 -8.35 -12.78 16.87
CA ALA A 332 -9.38 -11.83 17.30
C ALA A 332 -10.61 -11.81 16.36
N LEU A 333 -10.40 -12.14 15.08
CA LEU A 333 -11.46 -12.25 14.07
C LEU A 333 -12.07 -13.66 13.94
N ASN A 334 -11.69 -14.60 14.81
CA ASN A 334 -12.16 -15.99 14.81
C ASN A 334 -11.77 -16.80 13.55
N PHE A 335 -10.54 -16.62 13.06
CA PHE A 335 -9.90 -17.41 11.99
C PHE A 335 -8.77 -18.29 12.57
N PRO A 336 -9.10 -19.34 13.35
CA PRO A 336 -8.10 -20.11 14.07
C PRO A 336 -7.19 -20.92 13.15
N LYS A 337 -7.71 -21.45 12.04
CA LYS A 337 -6.92 -22.24 11.08
C LYS A 337 -5.83 -21.38 10.45
N GLU A 338 -6.22 -20.26 9.83
CA GLU A 338 -5.31 -19.31 9.19
C GLU A 338 -4.30 -18.75 10.19
N SER A 339 -4.72 -18.49 11.42
CA SER A 339 -3.83 -18.07 12.49
C SER A 339 -2.78 -19.14 12.84
N ILE A 340 -3.18 -20.41 12.92
CA ILE A 340 -2.27 -21.52 13.25
C ILE A 340 -1.30 -21.73 12.09
N ASP A 341 -1.79 -21.78 10.86
CA ASP A 341 -0.99 -21.96 9.65
C ASP A 341 0.07 -20.85 9.52
N LEU A 342 -0.34 -19.58 9.66
CA LEU A 342 0.59 -18.45 9.65
C LEU A 342 1.57 -18.52 10.81
N SER A 343 1.12 -18.85 12.03
CA SER A 343 2.00 -18.96 13.20
C SER A 343 3.06 -20.05 13.04
N LEU A 344 2.70 -21.20 12.47
CA LEU A 344 3.62 -22.30 12.20
C LEU A 344 4.64 -21.90 11.12
N TYR A 345 4.17 -21.30 10.03
CA TYR A 345 5.03 -20.85 8.93
C TYR A 345 6.04 -19.79 9.39
N VAL A 346 5.56 -18.75 10.08
CA VAL A 346 6.40 -17.69 10.67
C VAL A 346 7.37 -18.27 11.68
N GLY A 347 6.92 -19.25 12.49
CA GLY A 347 7.77 -19.96 13.43
C GLY A 347 8.93 -20.68 12.75
N ARG A 348 8.72 -21.37 11.61
CA ARG A 348 9.79 -22.03 10.83
C ARG A 348 10.82 -21.01 10.33
N ILE A 349 10.32 -19.93 9.72
CA ILE A 349 11.17 -18.84 9.20
C ILE A 349 11.99 -18.20 10.33
N ALA A 350 11.34 -17.85 11.45
CA ALA A 350 12.01 -17.27 12.61
C ALA A 350 13.08 -18.20 13.16
N ALA A 351 12.84 -19.52 13.20
CA ALA A 351 13.81 -20.50 13.65
C ALA A 351 15.08 -20.48 12.79
N ALA A 352 14.94 -20.48 11.46
CA ALA A 352 16.08 -20.45 10.55
C ALA A 352 16.87 -19.12 10.64
N LEU A 353 16.17 -17.98 10.72
CA LEU A 353 16.79 -16.67 10.88
C LEU A 353 17.57 -16.58 12.19
N ILE A 354 16.96 -16.94 13.32
CA ILE A 354 17.60 -16.85 14.64
C ILE A 354 18.74 -17.86 14.78
N ALA A 355 18.58 -19.07 14.22
CA ALA A 355 19.66 -20.04 14.15
C ALA A 355 20.86 -19.52 13.35
N THR A 356 20.61 -18.75 12.28
CA THR A 356 21.66 -18.10 11.49
C THR A 356 22.32 -16.96 12.27
N ASP A 357 21.53 -16.01 12.76
CA ASP A 357 22.00 -14.81 13.47
C ASP A 357 22.84 -15.16 14.71
N ARG A 358 22.40 -16.19 15.46
CA ARG A 358 23.12 -16.66 16.66
C ARG A 358 24.12 -17.77 16.36
N SER A 359 24.33 -18.11 15.08
CA SER A 359 25.22 -19.19 14.65
C SER A 359 24.97 -20.50 15.42
N LEU A 360 23.72 -20.95 15.53
CA LEU A 360 23.32 -22.13 16.31
C LEU A 360 23.50 -23.45 15.57
N GLU A 361 23.73 -23.43 14.27
CA GLU A 361 23.96 -24.64 13.50
C GLU A 361 25.21 -25.41 14.01
N GLY A 362 25.11 -26.75 14.11
CA GLY A 362 26.23 -27.59 14.54
C GLY A 362 25.81 -28.88 15.23
N THR A 363 26.81 -29.58 15.80
CA THR A 363 26.63 -30.73 16.69
C THR A 363 26.88 -30.34 18.14
N TYR A 364 26.00 -30.79 19.02
CA TYR A 364 26.01 -30.54 20.45
C TYR A 364 26.18 -31.86 21.20
N ALA A 365 27.10 -31.89 22.16
CA ALA A 365 27.22 -32.99 23.12
C ALA A 365 26.32 -32.68 24.30
N LEU A 366 25.38 -33.57 24.59
CA LEU A 366 24.40 -33.43 25.67
C LEU A 366 24.54 -34.57 26.66
N THR A 367 24.09 -34.32 27.89
CA THR A 367 24.00 -35.31 28.95
C THR A 367 22.60 -35.25 29.57
N ASP A 368 22.01 -36.41 29.84
CA ASP A 368 20.76 -36.50 30.64
C ASP A 368 21.05 -36.45 32.15
N GLU A 369 20.01 -36.41 32.98
CA GLU A 369 20.18 -36.39 34.45
C GLU A 369 20.80 -37.68 35.01
N ALA A 370 20.78 -38.79 34.25
CA ALA A 370 21.37 -40.06 34.63
C ALA A 370 22.84 -40.21 34.18
N GLY A 371 23.38 -39.22 33.45
CA GLY A 371 24.77 -39.22 32.95
C GLY A 371 24.95 -39.86 31.58
N HIS A 372 23.88 -40.28 30.88
CA HIS A 372 23.98 -40.79 29.52
C HIS A 372 24.33 -39.67 28.54
N GLN A 373 25.19 -39.98 27.58
CA GLN A 373 25.69 -39.04 26.59
C GLN A 373 24.90 -39.13 25.29
N TRP A 374 24.61 -37.96 24.71
CA TRP A 374 23.83 -37.81 23.50
C TRP A 374 24.48 -36.81 22.55
N ASN A 375 24.24 -36.99 21.26
CA ASN A 375 24.61 -36.05 20.21
C ASN A 375 23.35 -35.44 19.60
N PHE A 376 23.24 -34.12 19.66
CA PHE A 376 22.19 -33.39 18.96
C PHE A 376 22.79 -32.62 17.80
N THR A 377 22.32 -32.91 16.59
CA THR A 377 22.69 -32.19 15.37
C THR A 377 21.58 -31.24 14.99
N LEU A 378 21.90 -29.98 14.73
CA LEU A 378 20.99 -28.99 14.16
C LEU A 378 21.57 -28.49 12.84
N THR A 379 20.80 -28.52 11.75
CA THR A 379 21.27 -28.05 10.45
C THR A 379 20.23 -27.25 9.67
N GLN A 380 20.68 -26.21 8.97
CA GLN A 380 19.87 -25.46 8.02
C GLN A 380 19.87 -26.20 6.69
N VAL A 381 18.69 -26.68 6.29
CA VAL A 381 18.49 -27.46 5.05
C VAL A 381 17.98 -26.60 3.89
N LYS A 382 17.34 -25.45 4.19
CA LYS A 382 16.94 -24.39 3.26
C LYS A 382 16.95 -23.05 4.01
N GLU A 383 16.83 -21.93 3.29
CA GLU A 383 16.84 -20.59 3.91
C GLU A 383 15.81 -20.42 5.04
N SER A 384 14.63 -21.02 4.91
CA SER A 384 13.53 -20.94 5.86
C SER A 384 13.34 -22.19 6.73
N LEU A 385 14.24 -23.17 6.64
CA LEU A 385 14.02 -24.50 7.24
C LEU A 385 15.28 -25.07 7.88
N ILE A 386 15.13 -25.52 9.12
CA ILE A 386 16.17 -26.22 9.89
C ILE A 386 15.65 -27.59 10.35
N TYR A 387 16.52 -28.60 10.27
CA TYR A 387 16.27 -29.95 10.78
C TYR A 387 17.16 -30.24 11.98
N GLY A 388 16.68 -31.13 12.85
CA GLY A 388 17.42 -31.58 14.02
C GLY A 388 17.38 -33.09 14.17
N ALA A 389 18.36 -33.67 14.84
CA ALA A 389 18.33 -35.09 15.19
C ALA A 389 19.10 -35.35 16.48
N LEU A 390 18.57 -36.26 17.30
CA LEU A 390 19.12 -36.68 18.58
C LEU A 390 19.53 -38.16 18.45
N ALA A 391 20.80 -38.43 18.72
CA ALA A 391 21.36 -39.77 18.76
C ALA A 391 22.07 -40.02 20.10
N ASP A 392 22.20 -41.29 20.49
CA ASP A 392 23.02 -41.68 21.64
C ASP A 392 24.53 -41.63 21.29
N ARG A 393 25.36 -42.02 22.26
CA ARG A 393 26.82 -42.13 22.10
C ARG A 393 27.22 -43.13 21.00
N ASP A 394 26.46 -44.21 20.83
CA ASP A 394 26.71 -45.26 19.84
C ASP A 394 26.19 -44.87 18.45
N ARG A 395 25.68 -43.64 18.31
CA ARG A 395 25.14 -43.03 17.09
C ARG A 395 23.87 -43.70 16.59
N THR A 396 23.12 -44.32 17.48
CA THR A 396 21.75 -44.76 17.20
C THR A 396 20.84 -43.54 17.26
N VAL A 397 20.20 -43.19 16.13
CA VAL A 397 19.30 -42.04 16.07
C VAL A 397 17.99 -42.38 16.78
N PHE A 398 17.69 -41.61 17.83
CA PHE A 398 16.52 -41.79 18.67
C PHE A 398 15.34 -40.96 18.18
N LYS A 399 15.57 -39.69 17.83
CA LYS A 399 14.56 -38.76 17.33
C LYS A 399 15.10 -37.85 16.24
N THR A 400 14.24 -37.46 15.32
CA THR A 400 14.57 -36.51 14.25
C THR A 400 13.44 -35.55 14.03
N PHE A 401 13.78 -34.27 14.02
CA PHE A 401 12.87 -33.14 13.93
C PHE A 401 12.94 -32.55 12.51
N PHE A 402 11.95 -32.89 11.69
CA PHE A 402 11.79 -32.32 10.35
C PHE A 402 11.02 -31.00 10.35
N ASN A 403 10.40 -30.64 11.47
CA ASN A 403 9.78 -29.35 11.65
C ASN A 403 10.28 -28.70 12.93
N ILE A 404 11.14 -27.70 12.80
CA ILE A 404 11.59 -26.87 13.92
C ILE A 404 11.06 -25.45 13.73
N THR A 405 10.32 -24.97 14.71
CA THR A 405 9.78 -23.60 14.76
C THR A 405 10.35 -22.84 15.94
N TYR A 406 10.25 -21.52 15.93
CA TYR A 406 10.65 -20.64 17.02
C TYR A 406 9.46 -19.87 17.55
N ASN A 407 9.26 -19.93 18.86
CA ASN A 407 8.25 -19.16 19.55
C ASN A 407 8.82 -17.80 19.95
N LEU A 408 8.42 -16.75 19.22
CA LEU A 408 8.85 -15.38 19.47
C LEU A 408 8.51 -14.86 20.88
N LYS A 409 7.48 -15.40 21.55
CA LYS A 409 7.07 -14.97 22.90
C LYS A 409 7.93 -15.61 23.99
N THR A 410 8.20 -16.91 23.90
CA THR A 410 8.96 -17.63 24.95
C THR A 410 10.47 -17.66 24.69
N GLY A 411 10.89 -17.39 23.46
CA GLY A 411 12.29 -17.50 23.05
C GLY A 411 12.78 -18.95 22.92
N GLU A 412 11.86 -19.89 22.71
CA GLU A 412 12.12 -21.33 22.66
C GLU A 412 11.93 -21.86 21.24
N PHE A 413 12.76 -22.83 20.87
CA PHE A 413 12.56 -23.63 19.66
C PHE A 413 11.65 -24.81 20.00
N LEU A 414 10.81 -25.21 19.04
CA LEU A 414 9.89 -26.34 19.16
C LEU A 414 10.16 -27.29 18.00
N GLY A 415 10.46 -28.55 18.30
CA GLY A 415 10.74 -29.60 17.32
C GLY A 415 9.65 -30.65 17.28
N ALA A 416 9.29 -31.07 16.07
CA ALA A 416 8.36 -32.17 15.82
C ALA A 416 8.89 -33.12 14.74
N ASP A 417 8.54 -34.39 14.88
CA ASP A 417 9.03 -35.50 14.05
C ASP A 417 8.45 -35.53 12.63
N ARG A 418 7.37 -34.81 12.34
CA ARG A 418 6.81 -34.70 10.99
C ARG A 418 6.49 -33.25 10.66
N GLU A 419 6.41 -32.97 9.38
CA GLU A 419 5.84 -31.73 8.88
C GLU A 419 4.33 -31.72 9.20
N PRO A 420 3.81 -30.76 10.00
CA PRO A 420 2.39 -30.70 10.37
C PRO A 420 1.43 -30.70 9.18
N ASP A 421 1.91 -30.26 8.02
CA ASP A 421 1.16 -30.12 6.76
C ASP A 421 0.73 -31.51 6.21
N LEU A 422 1.41 -32.59 6.61
CA LEU A 422 1.15 -33.96 6.18
C LEU A 422 0.34 -34.80 7.18
N ASP A 423 0.22 -34.36 8.44
CA ASP A 423 -0.50 -35.09 9.49
C ASP A 423 -0.94 -34.18 10.65
N PRO A 424 -2.25 -33.92 10.82
CA PRO A 424 -2.79 -33.05 11.86
C PRO A 424 -2.83 -33.70 13.27
N SER A 425 -2.35 -34.93 13.42
CA SER A 425 -2.31 -35.61 14.72
C SER A 425 -1.43 -34.87 15.73
N PRO A 426 -1.80 -34.83 17.03
CA PRO A 426 -0.97 -34.21 18.07
C PRO A 426 0.42 -34.84 18.07
N GLN A 427 1.45 -34.05 17.78
CA GLN A 427 2.82 -34.53 17.79
C GLN A 427 3.49 -34.21 19.13
N PRO A 428 4.32 -35.13 19.66
CA PRO A 428 5.14 -34.84 20.82
C PRO A 428 6.08 -33.68 20.47
N VAL A 429 5.89 -32.53 21.14
CA VAL A 429 6.71 -31.34 20.92
C VAL A 429 7.90 -31.39 21.87
N VAL A 430 9.10 -31.38 21.30
CA VAL A 430 10.35 -31.23 22.05
C VAL A 430 10.73 -29.76 22.07
N LYS A 431 11.05 -29.22 23.24
CA LYS A 431 11.47 -27.83 23.40
C LYS A 431 12.99 -27.74 23.45
N PHE A 432 13.55 -26.74 22.79
CA PHE A 432 14.98 -26.43 22.89
C PHE A 432 15.16 -24.97 23.29
N LYS A 433 16.08 -24.71 24.23
CA LYS A 433 16.45 -23.36 24.64
C LYS A 433 17.96 -23.21 24.59
N PHE A 434 18.42 -22.19 23.87
CA PHE A 434 19.83 -21.81 23.81
C PHE A 434 20.05 -20.64 24.76
N LEU A 435 20.95 -20.82 25.72
CA LEU A 435 21.36 -19.81 26.69
C LEU A 435 22.55 -19.00 26.15
N ASP A 436 22.73 -17.80 26.68
CA ASP A 436 23.77 -16.86 26.23
C ASP A 436 25.19 -17.38 26.46
N ASP A 437 25.37 -18.31 27.39
CA ASP A 437 26.66 -18.98 27.67
C ASP A 437 26.98 -20.13 26.68
N GLY A 438 26.16 -20.30 25.64
CA GLY A 438 26.30 -21.35 24.64
C GLY A 438 25.75 -22.72 25.06
N THR A 439 25.12 -22.81 26.23
CA THR A 439 24.44 -24.03 26.70
C THR A 439 23.12 -24.22 25.98
N ILE A 440 22.84 -25.46 25.55
CA ILE A 440 21.53 -25.88 25.07
C ILE A 440 20.84 -26.72 26.14
N LEU A 441 19.55 -26.46 26.33
CA LEU A 441 18.63 -27.26 27.13
C LEU A 441 17.58 -27.86 26.21
N ILE A 442 17.38 -29.17 26.28
CA ILE A 442 16.32 -29.88 25.54
C ILE A 442 15.35 -30.48 26.56
N GLU A 443 14.06 -30.15 26.43
CA GLU A 443 13.00 -30.75 27.22
C GLU A 443 12.04 -31.54 26.33
N ASP A 444 11.94 -32.84 26.57
CA ASP A 444 11.02 -33.72 25.87
C ASP A 444 9.79 -34.02 26.75
N GLN A 445 8.68 -33.36 26.46
CA GLN A 445 7.46 -33.50 27.27
C GLN A 445 6.74 -34.84 27.06
N SER A 446 7.16 -35.63 26.07
CA SER A 446 6.56 -36.95 25.76
C SER A 446 7.15 -38.10 26.55
N VAL A 447 8.28 -37.86 27.25
CA VAL A 447 9.00 -38.88 28.02
C VAL A 447 8.92 -38.54 29.51
N SER A 448 8.63 -39.54 30.34
CA SER A 448 8.62 -39.39 31.80
C SER A 448 9.98 -39.73 32.41
N GLY A 449 10.33 -39.10 33.53
CA GLY A 449 11.55 -39.39 34.29
C GLY A 449 12.80 -38.61 33.82
N ARG A 450 13.99 -39.16 34.10
CA ARG A 450 15.31 -38.49 33.99
C ARG A 450 15.79 -38.20 32.55
N GLN A 451 15.16 -38.85 31.55
CA GLN A 451 15.42 -38.60 30.12
C GLN A 451 14.66 -37.38 29.58
N ARG A 452 13.81 -36.75 30.41
CA ARG A 452 13.01 -35.58 30.04
C ARG A 452 13.85 -34.35 29.76
N GLN A 453 15.05 -34.23 30.37
CA GLN A 453 15.91 -33.05 30.24
C GLN A 453 17.32 -33.45 29.80
N LEU A 454 17.79 -32.84 28.71
CA LEU A 454 19.16 -32.95 28.23
C LEU A 454 19.83 -31.57 28.30
N LYS A 455 21.09 -31.54 28.73
CA LYS A 455 21.88 -30.30 28.81
C LYS A 455 23.24 -30.51 28.19
N GLY A 456 23.71 -29.51 27.46
CA GLY A 456 25.03 -29.61 26.86
C GLY A 456 25.48 -28.37 26.10
N ARG A 457 26.51 -28.53 25.28
CA ARG A 457 27.14 -27.43 24.54
C ARG A 457 27.55 -27.88 23.15
N LYS A 458 27.73 -26.91 22.26
CA LYS A 458 28.20 -27.17 20.90
C LYS A 458 29.64 -27.68 20.91
N ILE A 459 29.87 -28.76 20.19
CA ILE A 459 31.19 -29.39 20.01
C ILE A 459 31.70 -29.33 18.57
N GLN A 460 30.82 -29.07 17.61
CA GLN A 460 31.18 -28.98 16.20
C GLN A 460 30.37 -27.89 15.52
N ASN A 461 31.04 -26.95 14.86
CA ASN A 461 30.38 -25.98 13.98
C ASN A 461 30.31 -26.55 12.57
N TYR A 462 29.25 -26.22 11.84
CA TYR A 462 29.21 -26.51 10.42
C TYR A 462 29.77 -25.29 9.66
N PRO A 463 30.78 -25.49 8.80
CA PRO A 463 31.40 -24.41 8.06
C PRO A 463 30.34 -23.71 7.21
N ASN A 464 30.42 -22.39 7.28
CA ASN A 464 29.43 -21.53 6.72
C ASN A 464 29.94 -20.95 5.41
N TYR A 465 29.43 -21.44 4.27
CA TYR A 465 29.82 -20.95 2.95
C TYR A 465 28.93 -19.77 2.50
N PHE A 466 28.51 -18.88 3.41
CA PHE A 466 27.86 -17.61 3.07
C PHE A 466 28.85 -16.58 2.49
N LYS A 467 29.57 -16.92 1.41
CA LYS A 467 30.22 -15.90 0.58
C LYS A 467 29.33 -15.55 -0.61
N THR A 468 29.44 -14.30 -1.03
CA THR A 468 28.68 -13.60 -2.08
C THR A 468 28.32 -14.52 -3.25
N ALA A 469 27.07 -14.44 -3.69
CA ALA A 469 26.53 -15.20 -4.82
C ALA A 469 27.53 -15.28 -5.98
N ILE A 470 27.97 -16.49 -6.32
CA ILE A 470 28.69 -16.71 -7.57
C ILE A 470 27.62 -16.62 -8.67
N GLN A 471 27.67 -15.53 -9.45
CA GLN A 471 26.92 -15.46 -10.70
C GLN A 471 27.45 -16.54 -11.65
N GLY A 472 26.67 -17.59 -11.83
CA GLY A 472 26.86 -18.59 -12.87
C GLY A 472 25.49 -19.16 -13.26
N THR A 473 25.05 -18.87 -14.48
CA THR A 473 23.78 -19.33 -15.06
C THR A 473 23.83 -20.77 -15.61
N GLU A 474 24.97 -21.45 -15.46
CA GLU A 474 25.16 -22.80 -15.98
C GLU A 474 24.60 -23.87 -15.04
N SER A 475 23.86 -24.83 -15.61
CA SER A 475 23.26 -25.94 -14.88
C SER A 475 24.31 -26.76 -14.11
N ILE A 476 24.01 -27.07 -12.84
CA ILE A 476 24.80 -28.00 -12.00
C ILE A 476 24.51 -29.47 -12.31
N GLU A 477 23.60 -29.77 -13.23
CA GLU A 477 23.24 -31.13 -13.61
C GLU A 477 24.44 -31.92 -14.17
N GLY A 478 24.43 -33.22 -13.88
CA GLY A 478 25.43 -34.15 -14.38
C GLY A 478 25.80 -35.23 -13.37
N GLU A 479 26.75 -36.05 -13.80
CA GLU A 479 27.37 -37.11 -13.00
C GLU A 479 28.70 -36.60 -12.46
N TYR A 480 28.89 -36.67 -11.14
CA TYR A 480 30.10 -36.24 -10.47
C TYR A 480 30.70 -37.39 -9.67
N VAL A 481 31.98 -37.67 -9.90
CA VAL A 481 32.67 -38.83 -9.32
C VAL A 481 33.85 -38.38 -8.47
N GLY A 482 34.08 -39.06 -7.35
CA GLY A 482 35.22 -38.80 -6.50
C GLY A 482 35.15 -39.54 -5.18
N LYS A 483 35.98 -39.12 -4.22
CA LYS A 483 36.02 -39.69 -2.87
C LYS A 483 35.30 -38.78 -1.89
N MET A 484 34.48 -39.38 -1.05
CA MET A 484 33.74 -38.68 0.00
C MET A 484 34.03 -39.32 1.36
N THR A 485 34.24 -38.49 2.38
CA THR A 485 34.36 -38.93 3.77
C THR A 485 33.03 -38.70 4.47
N PHE A 486 32.51 -39.71 5.16
CA PHE A 486 31.26 -39.63 5.90
C PHE A 486 31.51 -39.34 7.39
N PRO A 487 30.50 -38.83 8.13
CA PRO A 487 30.55 -38.73 9.59
C PRO A 487 30.98 -40.06 10.24
N GLY A 488 32.08 -40.06 10.99
CA GLY A 488 32.76 -41.28 11.48
C GLY A 488 34.06 -41.63 10.77
N GLY A 489 34.41 -40.96 9.68
CA GLY A 489 35.71 -41.09 9.02
C GLY A 489 35.76 -42.13 7.90
N THR A 490 34.67 -42.87 7.66
CA THR A 490 34.57 -43.82 6.55
C THR A 490 34.72 -43.09 5.22
N LYS A 491 35.59 -43.60 4.35
CA LYS A 491 35.82 -43.07 3.00
C LYS A 491 35.22 -44.02 1.98
N SER A 492 34.49 -43.50 1.01
CA SER A 492 33.93 -44.28 -0.11
C SER A 492 34.16 -43.57 -1.43
N ASP A 493 34.38 -44.36 -2.49
CA ASP A 493 34.31 -43.88 -3.87
C ASP A 493 32.84 -43.75 -4.25
N VAL A 494 32.43 -42.53 -4.59
CA VAL A 494 31.03 -42.18 -4.79
C VAL A 494 30.77 -41.54 -6.15
N THR A 495 29.55 -41.73 -6.61
CA THR A 495 28.96 -41.02 -7.75
C THR A 495 27.76 -40.22 -7.24
N LEU A 496 27.77 -38.90 -7.46
CA LEU A 496 26.63 -38.02 -7.21
C LEU A 496 26.00 -37.67 -8.56
N LEU A 497 24.78 -38.14 -8.76
CA LEU A 497 23.95 -37.79 -9.91
C LEU A 497 23.09 -36.60 -9.53
N LEU A 498 23.14 -35.51 -10.31
CA LEU A 498 22.30 -34.33 -10.13
C LEU A 498 21.42 -34.08 -11.34
N SER A 499 20.14 -33.84 -11.09
CA SER A 499 19.12 -33.52 -12.09
C SER A 499 18.26 -32.36 -11.61
N ASN A 500 17.86 -31.44 -12.49
CA ASN A 500 16.89 -30.40 -12.19
C ASN A 500 15.52 -30.82 -12.71
N PHE A 501 14.49 -30.62 -11.89
CA PHE A 501 13.10 -30.90 -12.25
C PHE A 501 12.21 -29.80 -11.69
N ASN A 502 11.45 -29.12 -12.55
CA ASN A 502 10.55 -28.02 -12.17
C ASN A 502 11.19 -26.95 -11.25
N GLY A 503 12.46 -26.60 -11.50
CA GLY A 503 13.19 -25.61 -10.71
C GLY A 503 13.81 -26.11 -9.40
N TYR A 504 13.66 -27.40 -9.06
CA TYR A 504 14.33 -28.05 -7.93
C TYR A 504 15.50 -28.89 -8.40
N THR A 505 16.56 -28.94 -7.59
CA THR A 505 17.66 -29.88 -7.81
C THR A 505 17.37 -31.16 -7.02
N MET A 506 17.43 -32.30 -7.67
CA MET A 506 17.39 -33.62 -7.03
C MET A 506 18.75 -34.27 -7.20
N GLY A 507 19.08 -35.17 -6.28
CA GLY A 507 20.31 -35.94 -6.41
C GLY A 507 20.19 -37.38 -5.94
N ARG A 508 21.11 -38.21 -6.41
CA ARG A 508 21.31 -39.56 -5.89
C ARG A 508 22.80 -39.78 -5.66
N LEU A 509 23.15 -40.14 -4.43
CA LEU A 509 24.51 -40.51 -4.05
C LEU A 509 24.63 -42.03 -4.04
N ILE A 510 25.60 -42.56 -4.76
CA ILE A 510 25.79 -44.00 -4.99
C ILE A 510 27.25 -44.34 -4.65
N ASP A 511 27.49 -45.49 -4.02
CA ASP A 511 28.80 -46.12 -3.94
C ASP A 511 28.82 -47.49 -4.64
N GLN A 512 29.93 -48.21 -4.51
CA GLN A 512 30.10 -49.57 -5.02
C GLN A 512 29.05 -50.59 -4.54
N ASN A 513 28.37 -50.34 -3.42
CA ASN A 513 27.34 -51.22 -2.85
C ASN A 513 25.92 -50.79 -3.24
N GLY A 514 25.76 -49.66 -3.95
CA GLY A 514 24.48 -49.15 -4.42
C GLY A 514 24.14 -47.75 -3.88
N PRO A 515 22.85 -47.35 -3.94
CA PRO A 515 22.42 -46.04 -3.46
C PRO A 515 22.65 -45.85 -1.96
N ILE A 516 23.34 -44.77 -1.60
CA ILE A 516 23.55 -44.33 -0.21
C ILE A 516 22.41 -43.39 0.20
N PHE A 517 22.15 -42.37 -0.63
CA PHE A 517 21.15 -41.34 -0.37
C PHE A 517 20.34 -41.03 -1.64
N ASP A 518 19.02 -41.01 -1.49
CA ASP A 518 18.10 -40.36 -2.42
C ASP A 518 17.82 -38.95 -1.91
N LEU A 519 18.39 -37.93 -2.56
CA LEU A 519 18.33 -36.53 -2.18
C LEU A 519 17.15 -35.86 -2.89
N ASN A 520 15.97 -36.07 -2.33
CA ASN A 520 14.69 -35.70 -2.95
C ASN A 520 14.30 -34.23 -2.71
N MET A 521 15.04 -33.51 -1.86
CA MET A 521 14.83 -32.08 -1.62
C MET A 521 16.11 -31.33 -1.93
N GLY A 522 16.10 -30.53 -2.99
CA GLY A 522 17.22 -29.64 -3.26
C GLY A 522 16.85 -28.26 -3.74
N THR A 523 17.62 -27.30 -3.25
CA THR A 523 17.40 -25.87 -3.47
C THR A 523 18.73 -25.17 -3.61
N THR A 524 18.79 -24.22 -4.54
CA THR A 524 19.89 -23.26 -4.59
C THR A 524 19.57 -22.14 -3.60
N GLY A 525 20.42 -21.95 -2.59
CA GLY A 525 20.32 -20.80 -1.71
C GLY A 525 20.72 -19.51 -2.44
N THR A 526 20.28 -18.36 -1.92
CA THR A 526 20.68 -17.03 -2.39
C THR A 526 22.18 -16.76 -2.24
N ASN A 527 22.89 -17.59 -1.48
CA ASN A 527 24.34 -17.62 -1.34
C ASN A 527 25.06 -18.41 -2.46
N GLY A 528 24.34 -18.95 -3.45
CA GLY A 528 24.92 -19.77 -4.50
C GLY A 528 25.33 -21.19 -4.08
N MET A 529 24.92 -21.62 -2.88
CA MET A 529 25.09 -23.00 -2.42
C MET A 529 23.93 -23.86 -2.87
N VAL A 530 24.21 -25.12 -3.19
CA VAL A 530 23.18 -26.13 -3.45
C VAL A 530 23.04 -26.99 -2.21
N TYR A 531 21.85 -26.96 -1.63
CA TYR A 531 21.47 -27.76 -0.48
C TYR A 531 20.71 -28.98 -0.98
N LEU A 532 21.14 -30.18 -0.61
CA LEU A 532 20.50 -31.45 -0.98
C LEU A 532 20.22 -32.26 0.28
N THR A 533 18.97 -32.67 0.49
CA THR A 533 18.56 -33.40 1.70
C THR A 533 17.72 -34.61 1.32
N THR A 534 17.89 -35.71 2.05
CA THR A 534 17.17 -36.97 1.79
C THR A 534 15.70 -36.97 2.20
N GLY A 535 15.27 -35.98 2.98
CA GLY A 535 14.07 -36.11 3.81
C GLY A 535 14.27 -37.21 4.86
N ARG A 536 13.20 -37.93 5.22
CA ARG A 536 13.22 -38.99 6.24
C ARG A 536 13.81 -40.31 5.72
N LEU A 537 14.97 -40.71 6.26
CA LEU A 537 15.53 -42.06 6.05
C LEU A 537 15.06 -43.04 7.14
N LYS A 538 15.07 -44.34 6.84
CA LYS A 538 15.00 -45.40 7.85
C LYS A 538 16.43 -45.84 8.21
N PRO A 539 16.79 -46.03 9.49
CA PRO A 539 16.02 -45.77 10.70
C PRO A 539 16.28 -44.34 11.20
N ALA A 540 15.31 -43.44 11.00
CA ALA A 540 15.17 -42.15 11.69
C ALA A 540 16.30 -41.12 11.55
N ALA A 541 17.17 -41.18 10.55
CA ALA A 541 18.16 -40.12 10.28
C ALA A 541 17.78 -39.29 9.03
N PHE A 542 18.52 -38.21 8.76
CA PHE A 542 18.53 -37.56 7.45
C PHE A 542 19.98 -37.37 6.99
N GLY A 543 20.21 -37.48 5.69
CA GLY A 543 21.45 -37.07 5.03
C GLY A 543 21.25 -35.68 4.43
N HIS A 544 22.23 -34.81 4.62
CA HIS A 544 22.27 -33.47 4.05
C HIS A 544 23.63 -33.23 3.42
N ILE A 545 23.66 -32.70 2.20
CA ILE A 545 24.86 -32.37 1.46
C ILE A 545 24.81 -30.90 1.10
N ARG A 546 25.90 -30.20 1.40
CA ARG A 546 26.12 -28.80 1.02
C ARG A 546 27.16 -28.76 -0.08
N ILE A 547 26.80 -28.19 -1.21
CA ILE A 547 27.65 -28.18 -2.40
C ILE A 547 27.87 -26.74 -2.86
N GLN A 548 29.12 -26.43 -3.16
CA GLN A 548 29.51 -25.28 -3.96
C GLN A 548 30.13 -25.76 -5.26
N ARG A 549 29.85 -25.06 -6.35
CA ARG A 549 30.52 -25.30 -7.63
C ARG A 549 31.94 -24.74 -7.60
N ASP A 550 32.88 -25.50 -8.14
CA ASP A 550 34.28 -25.14 -8.33
C ASP A 550 34.72 -25.55 -9.75
N GLY A 551 34.45 -24.68 -10.73
CA GLY A 551 34.62 -24.97 -12.15
C GLY A 551 33.74 -26.15 -12.62
N ASN A 552 34.38 -27.23 -13.08
CA ASN A 552 33.75 -28.51 -13.46
C ASN A 552 33.72 -29.52 -12.30
N ALA A 553 33.97 -29.08 -11.07
CA ALA A 553 33.88 -29.92 -9.88
C ALA A 553 32.86 -29.37 -8.88
N LEU A 554 32.48 -30.23 -7.95
CA LEU A 554 31.65 -29.92 -6.79
C LEU A 554 32.48 -30.13 -5.53
N ARG A 555 32.54 -29.10 -4.70
CA ARG A 555 33.17 -29.17 -3.37
C ARG A 555 32.11 -29.04 -2.29
N GLY A 556 32.28 -29.70 -1.16
CA GLY A 556 31.25 -29.68 -0.13
C GLY A 556 31.45 -30.59 1.06
N PHE A 557 30.43 -30.66 1.91
CA PHE A 557 30.39 -31.56 3.06
C PHE A 557 29.10 -32.37 3.14
N VAL A 558 29.21 -33.53 3.79
CA VAL A 558 28.07 -34.35 4.19
C VAL A 558 27.80 -34.14 5.68
N ILE A 559 26.54 -33.96 6.01
CA ILE A 559 26.00 -33.91 7.36
C ILE A 559 25.01 -35.05 7.50
N ILE A 560 25.11 -35.83 8.57
CA ILE A 560 24.14 -36.88 8.90
C ILE A 560 23.52 -36.55 10.26
N GLY A 561 22.19 -36.51 10.31
CA GLY A 561 21.44 -36.27 11.53
C GLY A 561 21.82 -37.28 12.62
N GLY A 562 22.22 -36.79 13.79
CA GLY A 562 22.71 -37.58 14.93
C GLY A 562 24.21 -37.90 14.91
N PHE A 563 24.89 -37.76 13.76
CA PHE A 563 26.30 -38.13 13.58
C PHE A 563 27.23 -36.93 13.39
N GLY A 564 26.67 -35.80 12.95
CA GLY A 564 27.40 -34.55 12.74
C GLY A 564 27.89 -34.34 11.31
N ILE A 565 28.85 -33.45 11.12
CA ILE A 565 29.46 -33.18 9.82
C ILE A 565 30.68 -34.05 9.57
N ALA A 566 30.87 -34.44 8.31
CA ALA A 566 32.06 -35.11 7.83
C ALA A 566 33.34 -34.34 8.21
N PRO A 567 34.42 -35.04 8.59
CA PRO A 567 35.67 -34.42 9.02
C PRO A 567 36.47 -33.79 7.87
N GLN A 568 36.16 -34.12 6.61
CA GLN A 568 36.88 -33.64 5.44
C GLN A 568 35.89 -33.18 4.36
N GLU A 569 36.22 -32.07 3.70
CA GLU A 569 35.53 -31.60 2.51
C GLU A 569 35.75 -32.61 1.36
N PHE A 570 34.71 -32.90 0.59
CA PHE A 570 34.84 -33.70 -0.63
C PHE A 570 35.09 -32.81 -1.84
N LEU A 571 35.68 -33.40 -2.87
CA LEU A 571 35.78 -32.83 -4.21
C LEU A 571 35.37 -33.89 -5.23
N LEU A 572 34.25 -33.68 -5.92
CA LEU A 572 33.74 -34.57 -6.96
C LEU A 572 33.92 -33.89 -8.31
N LYS A 573 34.53 -34.58 -9.28
CA LYS A 573 34.75 -34.05 -10.62
C LYS A 573 33.63 -34.48 -11.54
N LYS A 574 33.17 -33.57 -12.41
CA LYS A 574 32.21 -33.92 -13.46
C LYS A 574 32.83 -34.94 -14.40
N LYS A 575 32.06 -35.97 -14.72
CA LYS A 575 32.46 -37.06 -15.62
C LYS A 575 32.31 -36.65 -17.08
#